data_AF-A0ABD0T6A6-F1
#
_entry.id   AF-A0ABD0T6A6-F1
#
_cell.length_a   1.000
_cell.length_b   1.000
_cell.length_c   1.000
_cell.angle_alpha   90.00
_cell.angle_beta   90.00
_cell.angle_gamma   90.00
#
_symmetry.space_group_name_H-M   'P 1'
#
loop_
_entity.id
_entity.type
_entity.pdbx_description
1 polymer ?
#
loop_
_entity_poly.entity_id
_entity_poly.type
_entity_poly.pdbx_seq_one_letter_code
_entity_poly.pdbx_strand_id
1 'polypeptide(L)'
;MQQTNPIQYFFEIVEHNEFKRLVHLSLRTGPATDGDIKQHMAETINNLKKALSVHKSAASSSDALWNDKCINLERKVNDLSHALSRMEEDKVRREIEFQEQIKQEKDRIIQERQQWLKNAEMNSNNQLAVTQENLNRKDKQIDELNAICKKLKDNIVHLESQLSDKSQRLNVLENEVQKTHIEVATLKARNVTLEREISEKEKLCAQLNSKCTYLEQTIKDNSDTIKDLSTSLQITKKEKASLEERLALSESLANRNNEAAHSTSEQLLKANQIISKQNCDLIEMKEKLLCRTAIALEQEKVIEKYTKEMEGLKTEIRSTNQNMEKLKEELKVIMEKYQANEQILKDREDTIKNNNMVIQWLHKKMEDNCAPPEGMQQKYKHGIHTATSSTPYFLPRSSQNNVSEMSDMSINFYANSKSNIEDSSGPEMQDKDTKKGLDPRYLRPAPEDHSNKNVPKDLKHKTSELAPNDGNKGKENKTVTLPKVDYREKKSSRASTYKTTPVSAYFP
;
A
#
# COMPACT_ATOMS: atom_id res chain seq x y z
N MET A 1 200.88 165.71 30.52
CA MET A 1 201.73 166.18 31.64
C MET A 1 201.30 165.44 32.90
N GLN A 2 202.19 165.36 33.90
CA GLN A 2 202.04 164.57 35.14
C GLN A 2 201.68 163.08 34.93
N GLN A 3 202.70 162.22 35.04
CA GLN A 3 202.48 160.78 35.27
C GLN A 3 202.17 160.55 36.75
N THR A 4 201.07 159.88 37.05
CA THR A 4 200.81 159.25 38.35
C THR A 4 200.78 157.74 38.15
N ASN A 5 201.73 157.02 38.74
CA ASN A 5 201.76 155.56 38.64
C ASN A 5 200.48 154.95 39.26
N PRO A 6 199.81 154.00 38.60
CA PRO A 6 198.61 153.39 39.13
C PRO A 6 198.96 152.52 40.35
N ILE A 7 198.23 152.72 41.45
CA ILE A 7 198.37 151.89 42.66
C ILE A 7 197.83 150.50 42.34
N GLN A 8 198.65 149.48 42.55
CA GLN A 8 198.35 148.10 42.22
C GLN A 8 198.50 147.22 43.46
N TYR A 9 197.46 146.45 43.77
CA TYR A 9 197.35 145.71 45.02
C TYR A 9 197.51 144.22 44.76
N PHE A 10 198.36 143.56 45.55
CA PHE A 10 198.52 142.11 45.49
C PHE A 10 197.57 141.48 46.52
N PHE A 11 196.53 140.81 46.04
CA PHE A 11 195.68 139.98 46.87
C PHE A 11 196.37 138.63 47.03
N GLU A 12 197.06 138.45 48.16
CA GLU A 12 197.82 137.24 48.47
C GLU A 12 197.09 136.37 49.48
N ILE A 13 196.74 135.14 49.09
CA ILE A 13 196.35 134.09 50.03
C ILE A 13 197.64 133.42 50.52
N VAL A 14 197.95 133.63 51.80
CA VAL A 14 199.23 133.24 52.39
C VAL A 14 199.03 132.41 53.66
N GLU A 15 199.62 131.23 53.68
CA GLU A 15 199.67 130.35 54.84
C GLU A 15 200.91 130.66 55.70
N HIS A 16 200.74 130.61 57.02
CA HIS A 16 201.82 130.80 57.99
C HIS A 16 201.97 129.53 58.84
N ASN A 17 203.18 128.99 58.86
CA ASN A 17 203.60 127.89 59.73
C ASN A 17 204.89 128.35 60.44
N GLU A 18 205.18 127.83 61.63
CA GLU A 18 206.26 128.32 62.51
C GLU A 18 207.65 128.27 61.87
N PHE A 19 207.82 127.42 60.84
CA PHE A 19 209.08 127.28 60.10
C PHE A 19 209.09 127.96 58.71
N LYS A 20 207.96 128.46 58.20
CA LYS A 20 207.90 129.28 56.96
C LYS A 20 206.52 129.90 56.65
N ARG A 21 206.55 131.03 55.93
CA ARG A 21 205.40 131.68 55.28
C ARG A 21 205.35 131.26 53.79
N LEU A 22 204.19 130.81 53.29
CA LEU A 22 204.02 130.32 51.91
C LEU A 22 202.82 131.00 51.22
N VAL A 23 203.04 131.60 50.06
CA VAL A 23 201.98 132.25 49.25
C VAL A 23 201.41 131.22 48.27
N HIS A 24 200.13 130.86 48.42
CA HIS A 24 199.46 129.90 47.54
C HIS A 24 198.89 130.55 46.28
N LEU A 25 198.43 131.79 46.39
CA LEU A 25 197.84 132.55 45.30
C LEU A 25 198.15 134.04 45.49
N SER A 26 198.90 134.64 44.57
CA SER A 26 199.13 136.08 44.50
C SER A 26 198.42 136.64 43.27
N LEU A 27 197.23 137.22 43.45
CA LEU A 27 196.49 137.88 42.38
C LEU A 27 196.83 139.36 42.35
N ARG A 28 197.43 139.80 41.25
CA ARG A 28 197.80 141.20 41.02
C ARG A 28 196.58 142.01 40.58
N THR A 29 195.84 142.53 41.56
CA THR A 29 194.61 143.31 41.35
C THR A 29 194.89 144.80 41.13
N GLY A 30 193.93 145.47 40.48
CA GLY A 30 193.92 146.90 40.26
C GLY A 30 192.55 147.35 39.75
N PRO A 31 192.29 148.66 39.63
CA PRO A 31 191.09 149.14 38.96
C PRO A 31 191.10 148.66 37.50
N ALA A 32 190.03 147.99 37.06
CA ALA A 32 189.88 147.57 35.67
C ALA A 32 189.87 148.78 34.74
N THR A 33 190.49 148.64 33.57
CA THR A 33 190.51 149.73 32.58
C THR A 33 189.20 149.79 31.81
N ASP A 34 188.92 150.96 31.24
CA ASP A 34 187.77 151.18 30.35
C ASP A 34 187.77 150.21 29.13
N GLY A 35 188.95 149.72 28.71
CA GLY A 35 189.08 148.67 27.70
C GLY A 35 188.56 147.31 28.18
N ASP A 36 188.96 146.87 29.38
CA ASP A 36 188.53 145.60 29.98
C ASP A 36 187.01 145.58 30.18
N ILE A 37 186.45 146.69 30.69
CA ILE A 37 185.01 146.88 30.87
C ILE A 37 184.28 146.79 29.53
N LYS A 38 184.77 147.47 28.49
CA LYS A 38 184.17 147.44 27.14
C LYS A 38 184.24 146.05 26.50
N GLN A 39 185.34 145.31 26.67
CA GLN A 39 185.42 143.93 26.19
C GLN A 39 184.43 143.02 26.93
N HIS A 40 184.40 143.06 28.27
CA HIS A 40 183.45 142.27 29.06
C HIS A 40 181.99 142.61 28.73
N MET A 41 181.66 143.90 28.52
CA MET A 41 180.34 144.32 28.05
C MET A 41 180.03 143.80 26.64
N ALA A 42 180.98 143.85 25.70
CA ALA A 42 180.79 143.34 24.34
C ALA A 42 180.59 141.82 24.32
N GLU A 43 181.36 141.06 25.11
CA GLU A 43 181.21 139.62 25.29
C GLU A 43 179.88 139.27 25.96
N THR A 44 179.50 140.00 27.02
CA THR A 44 178.18 139.86 27.69
C THR A 44 177.04 140.12 26.71
N ILE A 45 177.10 141.20 25.92
CA ILE A 45 176.09 141.52 24.89
C ILE A 45 176.05 140.44 23.80
N ASN A 46 177.19 139.88 23.39
CA ASN A 46 177.26 138.81 22.39
C ASN A 46 176.67 137.50 22.94
N ASN A 47 176.97 137.16 24.19
CA ASN A 47 176.43 135.98 24.87
C ASN A 47 174.92 136.13 25.14
N LEU A 48 174.44 137.31 25.53
CA LEU A 48 173.01 137.62 25.63
C LEU A 48 172.30 137.55 24.26
N LYS A 49 172.93 138.04 23.17
CA LYS A 49 172.40 137.89 21.81
C LYS A 49 172.31 136.42 21.37
N LYS A 50 173.33 135.60 21.66
CA LYS A 50 173.30 134.15 21.43
C LYS A 50 172.19 133.47 22.23
N ALA A 51 172.10 133.76 23.54
CA ALA A 51 171.07 133.20 24.41
C ALA A 51 169.66 133.60 23.97
N LEU A 52 169.44 134.87 23.58
CA LEU A 52 168.19 135.35 23.02
C LEU A 52 167.85 134.67 21.68
N SER A 53 168.85 134.46 20.81
CA SER A 53 168.66 133.75 19.55
C SER A 53 168.29 132.28 19.76
N VAL A 54 168.93 131.59 20.71
CA VAL A 54 168.62 130.21 21.09
C VAL A 54 167.25 130.10 21.76
N HIS A 55 166.92 131.03 22.67
CA HIS A 55 165.61 131.02 23.33
C HIS A 55 164.48 131.34 22.35
N LYS A 56 164.70 132.24 21.38
CA LYS A 56 163.75 132.56 20.31
C LYS A 56 163.55 131.39 19.34
N SER A 57 164.61 130.67 18.95
CA SER A 57 164.46 129.49 18.10
C SER A 57 163.82 128.32 18.86
N ALA A 58 164.13 128.14 20.15
CA ALA A 58 163.46 127.17 21.02
C ALA A 58 161.97 127.49 21.20
N ALA A 59 161.61 128.76 21.42
CA ALA A 59 160.23 129.21 21.49
C ALA A 59 159.50 128.93 20.17
N SER A 60 160.02 129.41 19.03
CA SER A 60 159.40 129.21 17.72
C SER A 60 159.28 127.72 17.33
N SER A 61 160.21 126.88 17.78
CA SER A 61 160.16 125.41 17.63
C SER A 61 159.06 124.79 18.50
N SER A 62 158.93 125.23 19.75
CA SER A 62 157.85 124.83 20.63
C SER A 62 156.48 125.30 20.12
N ASP A 63 156.39 126.52 19.59
CA ASP A 63 155.16 127.08 19.01
C ASP A 63 154.74 126.28 17.77
N ALA A 64 155.68 125.93 16.88
CA ALA A 64 155.42 125.07 15.73
C ALA A 64 154.96 123.67 16.15
N LEU A 65 155.57 123.07 17.18
CA LEU A 65 155.18 121.76 17.73
C LEU A 65 153.81 121.80 18.40
N TRP A 66 153.48 122.85 19.15
CA TRP A 66 152.14 123.04 19.72
C TRP A 66 151.10 123.27 18.63
N ASN A 67 151.40 124.07 17.62
CA ASN A 67 150.50 124.33 16.50
C ASN A 67 150.21 123.05 15.69
N ASP A 68 151.23 122.27 15.33
CA ASP A 68 151.02 120.96 14.69
C ASP A 68 150.22 120.01 15.59
N LYS A 69 150.52 119.97 16.90
CA LYS A 69 149.76 119.16 17.87
C LYS A 69 148.29 119.62 17.99
N CYS A 70 148.01 120.92 17.96
CA CYS A 70 146.65 121.46 17.93
C CYS A 70 145.93 121.03 16.66
N ILE A 71 146.50 121.25 15.47
CA ILE A 71 145.88 120.86 14.19
C ILE A 71 145.70 119.33 14.10
N ASN A 72 146.64 118.54 14.63
CA ASN A 72 146.50 117.08 14.72
C ASN A 72 145.37 116.64 15.66
N LEU A 73 145.17 117.35 16.79
CA LEU A 73 144.04 117.11 17.69
C LEU A 73 142.71 117.56 17.07
N GLU A 74 142.67 118.71 16.41
CA GLU A 74 141.49 119.21 15.68
C GLU A 74 141.05 118.25 14.57
N ARG A 75 141.99 117.77 13.73
CA ARG A 75 141.72 116.73 12.73
C ARG A 75 141.15 115.47 13.40
N LYS A 76 141.77 115.00 14.48
CA LYS A 76 141.33 113.78 15.19
C LYS A 76 139.97 113.93 15.90
N VAL A 77 139.65 115.11 16.43
CA VAL A 77 138.32 115.44 16.95
C VAL A 77 137.30 115.44 15.82
N ASN A 78 137.62 116.06 14.67
CA ASN A 78 136.75 116.09 13.50
C ASN A 78 136.48 114.67 12.94
N ASP A 79 137.51 113.82 12.83
CA ASP A 79 137.40 112.43 12.39
C ASP A 79 136.50 111.61 13.33
N LEU A 80 136.67 111.77 14.65
CA LEU A 80 135.84 111.13 15.66
C LEU A 80 134.39 111.65 15.63
N SER A 81 134.16 112.95 15.44
CA SER A 81 132.82 113.52 15.26
C SER A 81 132.10 112.95 14.03
N HIS A 82 132.81 112.84 12.90
CA HIS A 82 132.27 112.21 11.69
C HIS A 82 132.01 110.71 11.87
N ALA A 83 132.85 110.00 12.62
CA ALA A 83 132.63 108.60 12.96
C ALA A 83 131.40 108.40 13.87
N LEU A 84 131.20 109.28 14.85
CA LEU A 84 130.03 109.28 15.74
C LEU A 84 128.74 109.60 14.98
N SER A 85 128.74 110.60 14.08
CA SER A 85 127.57 110.92 13.22
C SER A 85 127.15 109.70 12.40
N ARG A 86 128.09 109.11 11.64
CA ARG A 86 127.82 107.90 10.83
C ARG A 86 127.34 106.73 11.67
N MET A 87 127.90 106.51 12.86
CA MET A 87 127.47 105.43 13.75
C MET A 87 126.05 105.64 14.27
N GLU A 88 125.65 106.88 14.56
CA GLU A 88 124.29 107.22 14.99
C GLU A 88 123.30 107.15 13.81
N GLU A 89 123.69 107.61 12.61
CA GLU A 89 122.92 107.45 11.36
C GLU A 89 122.68 105.97 11.02
N ASP A 90 123.71 105.12 11.08
CA ASP A 90 123.60 103.68 10.85
C ASP A 90 122.87 102.95 11.99
N LYS A 91 122.83 103.51 13.21
CA LYS A 91 122.01 103.02 14.33
C LYS A 91 120.53 103.34 14.11
N VAL A 92 120.20 104.59 13.77
CA VAL A 92 118.83 105.02 13.44
C VAL A 92 118.31 104.27 12.21
N ARG A 93 119.15 104.06 11.17
CA ARG A 93 118.76 103.28 9.99
C ARG A 93 118.40 101.83 10.34
N ARG A 94 119.25 101.14 11.10
CA ARG A 94 118.97 99.76 11.55
C ARG A 94 117.76 99.67 12.48
N GLU A 95 117.53 100.66 13.34
CA GLU A 95 116.31 100.72 14.15
C GLU A 95 115.06 100.82 13.26
N ILE A 96 115.06 101.71 12.25
CA ILE A 96 113.96 101.84 11.29
C ILE A 96 113.76 100.53 10.50
N GLU A 97 114.84 99.90 10.03
CA GLU A 97 114.81 98.61 9.33
C GLU A 97 114.22 97.49 10.22
N PHE A 98 114.61 97.41 11.50
CA PHE A 98 114.04 96.44 12.44
C PHE A 98 112.58 96.73 12.77
N GLN A 99 112.18 97.99 12.99
CA GLN A 99 110.78 98.34 13.27
C GLN A 99 109.87 98.04 12.07
N GLU A 100 110.34 98.28 10.85
CA GLU A 100 109.58 97.95 9.63
C GLU A 100 109.53 96.42 9.38
N GLN A 101 110.61 95.67 9.64
CA GLN A 101 110.56 94.20 9.63
C GLN A 101 109.57 93.64 10.68
N ILE A 102 109.61 94.17 11.90
CA ILE A 102 108.68 93.80 12.99
C ILE A 102 107.23 94.13 12.61
N LYS A 103 106.99 95.24 11.90
CA LYS A 103 105.67 95.62 11.37
C LYS A 103 105.22 94.66 10.26
N GLN A 104 106.05 94.38 9.27
CA GLN A 104 105.73 93.45 8.18
C GLN A 104 105.45 92.03 8.71
N GLU A 105 106.18 91.56 9.70
CA GLU A 105 105.93 90.27 10.35
C GLU A 105 104.60 90.26 11.12
N LYS A 106 104.27 91.33 11.86
CA LYS A 106 102.97 91.49 12.52
C LYS A 106 101.82 91.49 11.50
N ASP A 107 101.96 92.25 10.42
CA ASP A 107 100.95 92.34 9.36
C ASP A 107 100.76 90.99 8.65
N ARG A 108 101.85 90.23 8.40
CA ARG A 108 101.80 88.85 7.90
C ARG A 108 101.03 87.93 8.85
N ILE A 109 101.40 87.89 10.12
CA ILE A 109 100.75 87.04 11.14
C ILE A 109 99.25 87.40 11.28
N ILE A 110 98.88 88.68 11.15
CA ILE A 110 97.48 89.12 11.15
C ILE A 110 96.74 88.59 9.90
N GLN A 111 97.33 88.69 8.71
CA GLN A 111 96.74 88.19 7.47
C GLN A 111 96.58 86.65 7.48
N GLU A 112 97.62 85.91 7.87
CA GLU A 112 97.59 84.45 7.99
C GLU A 112 96.52 84.01 9.01
N ARG A 113 96.41 84.70 10.15
CA ARG A 113 95.37 84.44 11.16
C ARG A 113 93.97 84.73 10.64
N GLN A 114 93.76 85.81 9.88
CA GLN A 114 92.47 86.13 9.25
C GLN A 114 92.09 85.07 8.20
N GLN A 115 93.03 84.64 7.36
CA GLN A 115 92.81 83.60 6.37
C GLN A 115 92.49 82.25 7.04
N TRP A 116 93.22 81.88 8.10
CA TRP A 116 92.94 80.68 8.87
C TRP A 116 91.54 80.69 9.50
N LEU A 117 91.15 81.81 10.14
CA LEU A 117 89.81 81.97 10.72
C LEU A 117 88.71 81.83 9.65
N LYS A 118 88.85 82.52 8.51
CA LYS A 118 87.90 82.43 7.39
C LYS A 118 87.79 81.01 6.82
N ASN A 119 88.91 80.30 6.70
CA ASN A 119 88.92 78.92 6.23
C ASN A 119 88.28 77.96 7.26
N ALA A 120 88.51 78.18 8.55
CA ALA A 120 87.90 77.40 9.63
C ALA A 120 86.38 77.61 9.70
N GLU A 121 85.92 78.87 9.59
CA GLU A 121 84.49 79.23 9.50
C GLU A 121 83.83 78.61 8.26
N MET A 122 84.43 78.76 7.08
CA MET A 122 83.91 78.17 5.84
C MET A 122 83.83 76.63 5.93
N ASN A 123 84.85 75.98 6.48
CA ASN A 123 84.84 74.53 6.69
C ASN A 123 83.75 74.10 7.70
N SER A 124 83.57 74.84 8.79
CA SER A 124 82.53 74.57 9.79
C SER A 124 81.12 74.74 9.20
N ASN A 125 80.88 75.82 8.46
CA ASN A 125 79.61 76.08 7.77
C ASN A 125 79.31 75.02 6.69
N ASN A 126 80.33 74.58 5.93
CA ASN A 126 80.18 73.49 4.96
C ASN A 126 79.82 72.16 5.64
N GLN A 127 80.46 71.82 6.76
CA GLN A 127 80.14 70.61 7.53
C GLN A 127 78.72 70.68 8.11
N LEU A 128 78.31 71.83 8.64
CA LEU A 128 76.96 72.04 9.16
C LEU A 128 75.89 71.96 8.06
N ALA A 129 76.16 72.49 6.87
CA ALA A 129 75.27 72.33 5.71
C ALA A 129 75.12 70.86 5.31
N VAL A 130 76.23 70.10 5.26
CA VAL A 130 76.22 68.67 4.94
C VAL A 130 75.51 67.83 6.01
N THR A 131 75.68 68.12 7.31
CA THR A 131 74.95 67.41 8.35
C THR A 131 73.46 67.75 8.34
N GLN A 132 73.08 69.01 8.08
CA GLN A 132 71.68 69.41 7.93
C GLN A 132 71.03 68.78 6.69
N GLU A 133 71.72 68.69 5.55
CA GLU A 133 71.19 67.99 4.37
C GLU A 133 70.97 66.50 4.65
N ASN A 134 71.93 65.85 5.32
CA ASN A 134 71.79 64.45 5.73
C ASN A 134 70.64 64.24 6.73
N LEU A 135 70.43 65.16 7.68
CA LEU A 135 69.30 65.13 8.60
C LEU A 135 67.97 65.28 7.84
N ASN A 136 67.84 66.32 7.02
CA ASN A 136 66.66 66.55 6.16
C ASN A 136 66.35 65.34 5.25
N ARG A 137 67.39 64.60 4.80
CA ARG A 137 67.24 63.37 4.03
C ARG A 137 66.78 62.18 4.89
N LYS A 138 67.20 62.11 6.16
CA LYS A 138 66.75 61.10 7.10
C LYS A 138 65.32 61.33 7.55
N ASP A 139 64.91 62.56 7.80
CA ASP A 139 63.54 62.92 8.15
C ASP A 139 62.56 62.53 7.03
N LYS A 140 62.90 62.84 5.77
CA LYS A 140 62.12 62.38 4.60
C LYS A 140 62.03 60.86 4.51
N GLN A 141 63.11 60.13 4.79
CA GLN A 141 63.07 58.65 4.85
C GLN A 141 62.19 58.13 5.99
N ILE A 142 62.15 58.83 7.12
CA ILE A 142 61.26 58.50 8.26
C ILE A 142 59.80 58.77 7.89
N ASP A 143 59.49 59.88 7.23
CA ASP A 143 58.13 60.21 6.76
C ASP A 143 57.62 59.23 5.68
N GLU A 144 58.48 58.87 4.72
CA GLU A 144 58.18 57.84 3.71
C GLU A 144 57.87 56.49 4.36
N LEU A 145 58.70 56.05 5.32
CA LEU A 145 58.49 54.81 6.07
C LEU A 145 57.24 54.88 6.95
N ASN A 146 56.96 56.01 7.61
CA ASN A 146 55.74 56.22 8.39
C ASN A 146 54.48 56.14 7.51
N ALA A 147 54.51 56.75 6.32
CA ALA A 147 53.41 56.68 5.35
C ALA A 147 53.19 55.26 4.82
N ILE A 148 54.26 54.49 4.58
CA ILE A 148 54.18 53.07 4.19
C ILE A 148 53.62 52.23 5.36
N CYS A 149 54.15 52.39 6.57
CA CYS A 149 53.68 51.70 7.77
C CYS A 149 52.21 51.99 8.08
N LYS A 150 51.73 53.23 7.85
CA LYS A 150 50.30 53.55 7.95
C LYS A 150 49.48 52.80 6.90
N LYS A 151 49.83 52.90 5.61
CA LYS A 151 49.13 52.18 4.52
C LYS A 151 49.07 50.67 4.76
N LEU A 152 50.13 50.07 5.30
CA LEU A 152 50.17 48.64 5.65
C LEU A 152 49.22 48.30 6.80
N LYS A 153 49.15 49.14 7.86
CA LYS A 153 48.16 48.98 8.94
C LYS A 153 46.72 49.12 8.45
N ASP A 154 46.44 50.16 7.66
CA ASP A 154 45.11 50.41 7.08
C ASP A 154 44.68 49.22 6.20
N ASN A 155 45.61 48.64 5.44
CA ASN A 155 45.37 47.44 4.62
C ASN A 155 45.20 46.15 5.46
N ILE A 156 45.92 45.99 6.58
CA ILE A 156 45.71 44.86 7.51
C ILE A 156 44.30 44.90 8.08
N VAL A 157 43.86 46.04 8.62
CA VAL A 157 42.51 46.22 9.19
C VAL A 157 41.43 45.96 8.13
N HIS A 158 41.65 46.39 6.88
CA HIS A 158 40.74 46.11 5.78
C HIS A 158 40.65 44.60 5.43
N LEU A 159 41.78 43.89 5.43
CA LEU A 159 41.81 42.44 5.18
C LEU A 159 41.21 41.64 6.36
N GLU A 160 41.43 42.08 7.60
CA GLU A 160 40.81 41.50 8.81
C GLU A 160 39.28 41.65 8.78
N SER A 161 38.78 42.83 8.40
CA SER A 161 37.34 43.06 8.18
C SER A 161 36.78 42.13 7.10
N GLN A 162 37.45 42.04 5.94
CA GLN A 162 37.01 41.11 4.88
C GLN A 162 37.02 39.66 5.35
N LEU A 163 38.04 39.22 6.09
CA LEU A 163 38.13 37.85 6.61
C LEU A 163 36.99 37.55 7.58
N SER A 164 36.62 38.52 8.43
CA SER A 164 35.46 38.43 9.31
C SER A 164 34.15 38.27 8.52
N ASP A 165 33.91 39.13 7.52
CA ASP A 165 32.71 39.06 6.65
C ASP A 165 32.62 37.72 5.91
N LYS A 166 33.74 37.20 5.38
CA LYS A 166 33.78 35.89 4.72
C LYS A 166 33.51 34.76 5.72
N SER A 167 34.06 34.83 6.93
CA SER A 167 33.86 33.83 7.99
C SER A 167 32.40 33.78 8.44
N GLN A 168 31.76 34.94 8.69
CA GLN A 168 30.35 35.02 9.03
C GLN A 168 29.47 34.46 7.90
N ARG A 169 29.73 34.83 6.64
CA ARG A 169 28.98 34.32 5.49
C ARG A 169 29.17 32.81 5.30
N LEU A 170 30.36 32.28 5.55
CA LEU A 170 30.64 30.85 5.50
C LEU A 170 29.83 30.11 6.57
N ASN A 171 29.83 30.60 7.81
CA ASN A 171 29.05 30.01 8.91
C ASN A 171 27.54 30.01 8.60
N VAL A 172 26.98 31.08 8.02
CA VAL A 172 25.57 31.12 7.59
C VAL A 172 25.27 30.05 6.53
N LEU A 173 26.16 29.85 5.54
CA LEU A 173 26.00 28.83 4.51
C LEU A 173 26.15 27.40 5.07
N GLU A 174 27.05 27.17 6.03
CA GLU A 174 27.18 25.87 6.72
C GLU A 174 25.90 25.52 7.48
N ASN A 175 25.31 26.48 8.20
CA ASN A 175 24.02 26.28 8.89
C ASN A 175 22.87 25.99 7.90
N GLU A 176 22.85 26.64 6.73
CA GLU A 176 21.85 26.40 5.69
C GLU A 176 22.02 25.02 5.02
N VAL A 177 23.26 24.59 4.77
CA VAL A 177 23.58 23.23 4.30
C VAL A 177 23.20 22.19 5.35
N GLN A 178 23.45 22.43 6.64
CA GLN A 178 23.04 21.52 7.71
C GLN A 178 21.51 21.43 7.83
N LYS A 179 20.80 22.57 7.76
CA LYS A 179 19.33 22.63 7.77
C LYS A 179 18.74 21.84 6.60
N THR A 180 19.21 22.09 5.38
CA THR A 180 18.71 21.39 4.19
C THR A 180 19.05 19.90 4.19
N HIS A 181 20.19 19.50 4.78
CA HIS A 181 20.51 18.08 4.99
C HIS A 181 19.52 17.40 5.96
N ILE A 182 19.17 18.06 7.07
CA ILE A 182 18.16 17.56 8.04
C ILE A 182 16.78 17.47 7.37
N GLU A 183 16.41 18.46 6.57
CA GLU A 183 15.15 18.48 5.81
C GLU A 183 15.09 17.33 4.79
N VAL A 184 16.15 17.12 4.00
CA VAL A 184 16.25 15.99 3.05
C VAL A 184 16.21 14.63 3.77
N ALA A 185 16.86 14.49 4.92
CA ALA A 185 16.78 13.27 5.72
C ALA A 185 15.35 13.01 6.24
N THR A 186 14.67 14.06 6.70
CA THR A 186 13.28 14.02 7.19
C THR A 186 12.30 13.66 6.07
N LEU A 187 12.46 14.27 4.89
CA LEU A 187 11.63 13.99 3.71
C LEU A 187 11.85 12.56 3.20
N LYS A 188 13.10 12.06 3.17
CA LYS A 188 13.39 10.65 2.84
C LYS A 188 12.73 9.68 3.83
N ALA A 189 12.82 9.94 5.12
CA ALA A 189 12.16 9.12 6.14
C ALA A 189 10.63 9.13 5.96
N ARG A 190 10.03 10.29 5.67
CA ARG A 190 8.59 10.41 5.37
C ARG A 190 8.21 9.64 4.09
N ASN A 191 9.01 9.69 3.03
CA ASN A 191 8.73 8.98 1.79
C ASN A 191 8.73 7.46 2.00
N VAL A 192 9.70 6.92 2.74
CA VAL A 192 9.78 5.49 3.09
C VAL A 192 8.60 5.04 3.98
N THR A 193 7.99 5.94 4.76
CA THR A 193 6.72 5.65 5.44
C THR A 193 5.54 5.62 4.47
N LEU A 194 5.43 6.61 3.58
CA LEU A 194 4.37 6.65 2.57
C LEU A 194 4.44 5.47 1.57
N GLU A 195 5.64 5.02 1.20
CA GLU A 195 5.88 3.82 0.40
C GLU A 195 5.34 2.55 1.09
N ARG A 196 5.49 2.44 2.42
CA ARG A 196 4.88 1.35 3.20
C ARG A 196 3.36 1.47 3.24
N GLU A 197 2.84 2.66 3.55
CA GLU A 197 1.40 2.90 3.59
C GLU A 197 0.73 2.56 2.24
N ILE A 198 1.33 2.98 1.12
CA ILE A 198 0.90 2.62 -0.24
C ILE A 198 0.92 1.09 -0.42
N SER A 199 2.02 0.41 -0.10
CA SER A 199 2.11 -1.04 -0.23
C SER A 199 1.11 -1.81 0.66
N GLU A 200 0.72 -1.25 1.81
CA GLU A 200 -0.33 -1.79 2.67
C GLU A 200 -1.73 -1.55 2.09
N LYS A 201 -1.99 -0.36 1.50
CA LYS A 201 -3.25 -0.09 0.78
C LYS A 201 -3.37 -0.94 -0.48
N GLU A 202 -2.30 -1.16 -1.24
CA GLU A 202 -2.28 -2.05 -2.41
C GLU A 202 -2.65 -3.49 -2.03
N LYS A 203 -2.05 -4.03 -0.94
CA LYS A 203 -2.40 -5.35 -0.40
C LYS A 203 -3.86 -5.43 0.02
N LEU A 204 -4.37 -4.40 0.71
CA LEU A 204 -5.78 -4.34 1.12
C LEU A 204 -6.72 -4.26 -0.08
N CYS A 205 -6.39 -3.45 -1.10
CA CYS A 205 -7.15 -3.36 -2.35
C CYS A 205 -7.14 -4.70 -3.11
N ALA A 206 -5.99 -5.39 -3.18
CA ALA A 206 -5.91 -6.71 -3.79
C ALA A 206 -6.77 -7.75 -3.04
N GLN A 207 -6.72 -7.77 -1.70
CA GLN A 207 -7.58 -8.63 -0.87
C GLN A 207 -9.08 -8.34 -1.07
N LEU A 208 -9.46 -7.05 -1.09
CA LEU A 208 -10.84 -6.63 -1.33
C LEU A 208 -11.30 -6.99 -2.75
N ASN A 209 -10.45 -6.79 -3.76
CA ASN A 209 -10.76 -7.16 -5.14
C ASN A 209 -10.94 -8.68 -5.29
N SER A 210 -10.04 -9.50 -4.71
CA SER A 210 -10.21 -10.96 -4.68
C SER A 210 -11.50 -11.39 -3.97
N LYS A 211 -11.89 -10.69 -2.89
CA LYS A 211 -13.17 -10.92 -2.21
C LYS A 211 -14.37 -10.52 -3.07
N CYS A 212 -14.29 -9.41 -3.81
CA CYS A 212 -15.33 -9.01 -4.77
C CYS A 212 -15.49 -10.06 -5.87
N THR A 213 -14.42 -10.47 -6.54
CA THR A 213 -14.47 -11.51 -7.59
C THR A 213 -15.03 -12.84 -7.07
N TYR A 214 -14.68 -13.24 -5.84
CA TYR A 214 -15.27 -14.43 -5.20
C TYR A 214 -16.79 -14.27 -4.95
N LEU A 215 -17.23 -13.10 -4.46
CA LEU A 215 -18.66 -12.81 -4.24
C LEU A 215 -19.43 -12.70 -5.56
N GLU A 216 -18.86 -12.07 -6.59
CA GLU A 216 -19.43 -11.98 -7.95
C GLU A 216 -19.63 -13.38 -8.56
N GLN A 217 -18.62 -14.24 -8.45
CA GLN A 217 -18.72 -15.64 -8.87
C GLN A 217 -19.78 -16.39 -8.05
N THR A 218 -19.80 -16.23 -6.73
CA THR A 218 -20.83 -16.84 -5.85
C THR A 218 -22.25 -16.37 -6.20
N ILE A 219 -22.43 -15.08 -6.53
CA ILE A 219 -23.71 -14.51 -6.98
C ILE A 219 -24.11 -15.11 -8.34
N LYS A 220 -23.16 -15.28 -9.26
CA LYS A 220 -23.40 -15.93 -10.56
C LYS A 220 -23.83 -17.39 -10.39
N ASP A 221 -23.10 -18.17 -9.59
CA ASP A 221 -23.39 -19.58 -9.33
C ASP A 221 -24.77 -19.76 -8.67
N ASN A 222 -25.12 -18.89 -7.72
CA ASN A 222 -26.46 -18.82 -7.15
C ASN A 222 -27.52 -18.41 -8.20
N SER A 223 -27.23 -17.44 -9.07
CA SER A 223 -28.12 -17.03 -10.19
C SER A 223 -28.40 -18.20 -11.12
N ASP A 224 -27.37 -18.95 -11.50
CA ASP A 224 -27.48 -20.06 -12.45
C ASP A 224 -28.21 -21.25 -11.79
N THR A 225 -27.94 -21.52 -10.51
CA THR A 225 -28.75 -22.45 -9.68
C THR A 225 -30.23 -22.03 -9.61
N ILE A 226 -30.53 -20.73 -9.49
CA ILE A 226 -31.91 -20.21 -9.48
C ILE A 226 -32.58 -20.38 -10.86
N LYS A 227 -31.84 -20.24 -11.97
CA LYS A 227 -32.36 -20.53 -13.32
C LYS A 227 -32.70 -22.01 -13.47
N ASP A 228 -31.83 -22.91 -13.02
CA ASP A 228 -32.04 -24.35 -13.11
C ASP A 228 -33.20 -24.83 -12.21
N LEU A 229 -33.32 -24.28 -11.00
CA LEU A 229 -34.49 -24.50 -10.14
C LEU A 229 -35.78 -23.92 -10.77
N SER A 230 -35.70 -22.77 -11.46
CA SER A 230 -36.85 -22.16 -12.12
C SER A 230 -37.29 -22.92 -13.38
N THR A 231 -36.37 -23.48 -14.16
CA THR A 231 -36.70 -24.31 -15.33
C THR A 231 -37.23 -25.66 -14.89
N SER A 232 -36.61 -26.30 -13.88
CA SER A 232 -37.13 -27.50 -13.23
C SER A 232 -38.55 -27.29 -12.68
N LEU A 233 -38.80 -26.21 -11.94
CA LEU A 233 -40.13 -25.85 -11.44
C LEU A 233 -41.13 -25.56 -12.57
N GLN A 234 -40.68 -25.03 -13.72
CA GLN A 234 -41.53 -24.86 -14.89
C GLN A 234 -41.86 -26.19 -15.58
N ILE A 235 -40.93 -27.15 -15.61
CA ILE A 235 -41.17 -28.53 -16.07
C ILE A 235 -42.19 -29.21 -15.15
N THR A 236 -41.95 -29.22 -13.84
CA THR A 236 -42.89 -29.81 -12.86
C THR A 236 -44.26 -29.13 -12.86
N LYS A 237 -44.36 -27.83 -13.16
CA LYS A 237 -45.65 -27.16 -13.40
C LYS A 237 -46.37 -27.67 -14.66
N LYS A 238 -45.65 -27.93 -15.76
CA LYS A 238 -46.24 -28.53 -16.98
C LYS A 238 -46.65 -29.98 -16.75
N GLU A 239 -45.81 -30.77 -16.08
CA GLU A 239 -46.12 -32.15 -15.70
C GLU A 239 -47.35 -32.19 -14.78
N LYS A 240 -47.40 -31.34 -13.75
CA LYS A 240 -48.58 -31.19 -12.88
C LYS A 240 -49.82 -30.81 -13.69
N ALA A 241 -49.75 -29.81 -14.57
CA ALA A 241 -50.90 -29.40 -15.38
C ALA A 241 -51.40 -30.53 -16.30
N SER A 242 -50.49 -31.33 -16.89
CA SER A 242 -50.86 -32.50 -17.69
C SER A 242 -51.43 -33.65 -16.84
N LEU A 243 -50.97 -33.82 -15.60
CA LEU A 243 -51.55 -34.76 -14.63
C LEU A 243 -52.93 -34.29 -14.15
N GLU A 244 -53.15 -33.00 -13.97
CA GLU A 244 -54.46 -32.39 -13.64
C GLU A 244 -55.44 -32.51 -14.82
N GLU A 245 -54.99 -32.29 -16.06
CA GLU A 245 -55.78 -32.52 -17.28
C GLU A 245 -56.16 -34.00 -17.43
N ARG A 246 -55.20 -34.92 -17.24
CA ARG A 246 -55.45 -36.37 -17.22
C ARG A 246 -56.42 -36.78 -16.10
N LEU A 247 -56.31 -36.17 -14.92
CA LEU A 247 -57.21 -36.43 -13.80
C LEU A 247 -58.62 -35.96 -14.13
N ALA A 248 -58.80 -34.73 -14.61
CA ALA A 248 -60.09 -34.20 -15.04
C ALA A 248 -60.72 -35.03 -16.19
N LEU A 249 -59.91 -35.53 -17.13
CA LEU A 249 -60.37 -36.47 -18.16
C LEU A 249 -60.83 -37.80 -17.55
N SER A 250 -60.09 -38.35 -16.59
CA SER A 250 -60.44 -39.58 -15.86
C SER A 250 -61.67 -39.41 -14.97
N GLU A 251 -61.85 -38.26 -14.33
CA GLU A 251 -63.02 -37.90 -13.52
C GLU A 251 -64.25 -37.69 -14.40
N SER A 252 -64.10 -37.06 -15.57
CA SER A 252 -65.16 -36.94 -16.57
C SER A 252 -65.58 -38.30 -17.14
N LEU A 253 -64.63 -39.18 -17.44
CA LEU A 253 -64.89 -40.57 -17.84
C LEU A 253 -65.56 -41.38 -16.71
N ALA A 254 -65.09 -41.25 -15.47
CA ALA A 254 -65.68 -41.91 -14.31
C ALA A 254 -67.11 -41.44 -14.05
N ASN A 255 -67.37 -40.13 -14.09
CA ASN A 255 -68.71 -39.55 -13.97
C ASN A 255 -69.62 -40.04 -15.09
N ARG A 256 -69.17 -40.00 -16.35
CA ARG A 256 -69.95 -40.51 -17.49
C ARG A 256 -70.26 -42.01 -17.39
N ASN A 257 -69.33 -42.80 -16.85
CA ASN A 257 -69.52 -44.23 -16.61
C ASN A 257 -70.48 -44.47 -15.42
N ASN A 258 -70.44 -43.61 -14.40
CA ASN A 258 -71.35 -43.63 -13.26
C ASN A 258 -72.78 -43.19 -13.66
N GLU A 259 -72.93 -42.18 -14.52
CA GLU A 259 -74.20 -41.79 -15.16
C GLU A 259 -74.78 -42.94 -16.00
N ALA A 260 -73.94 -43.61 -16.81
CA ALA A 260 -74.34 -44.78 -17.57
C ALA A 260 -74.76 -45.94 -16.66
N ALA A 261 -74.03 -46.20 -15.57
CA ALA A 261 -74.38 -47.19 -14.56
C ALA A 261 -75.69 -46.84 -13.83
N HIS A 262 -75.91 -45.57 -13.46
CA HIS A 262 -77.14 -45.10 -12.84
C HIS A 262 -78.35 -45.24 -13.79
N SER A 263 -78.21 -44.82 -15.05
CA SER A 263 -79.24 -45.02 -16.09
C SER A 263 -79.54 -46.51 -16.31
N THR A 264 -78.52 -47.37 -16.32
CA THR A 264 -78.69 -48.82 -16.46
C THR A 264 -79.37 -49.42 -15.23
N SER A 265 -79.04 -48.93 -14.03
CA SER A 265 -79.69 -49.31 -12.77
C SER A 265 -81.17 -48.89 -12.73
N GLU A 266 -81.51 -47.68 -13.20
CA GLU A 266 -82.92 -47.26 -13.36
C GLU A 266 -83.68 -48.12 -14.37
N GLN A 267 -83.04 -48.52 -15.47
CA GLN A 267 -83.65 -49.42 -16.46
C GLN A 267 -83.85 -50.83 -15.87
N LEU A 268 -82.91 -51.34 -15.06
CA LEU A 268 -83.06 -52.58 -14.30
C LEU A 268 -84.16 -52.48 -13.23
N LEU A 269 -84.29 -51.35 -12.54
CA LEU A 269 -85.38 -51.09 -11.59
C LEU A 269 -86.74 -51.08 -12.29
N LYS A 270 -86.86 -50.43 -13.45
CA LYS A 270 -88.08 -50.46 -14.29
C LYS A 270 -88.37 -51.88 -14.80
N ALA A 271 -87.37 -52.63 -15.22
CA ALA A 271 -87.52 -54.03 -15.62
C ALA A 271 -88.02 -54.91 -14.45
N ASN A 272 -87.43 -54.76 -13.26
CA ASN A 272 -87.87 -55.47 -12.05
C ASN A 272 -89.30 -55.09 -11.62
N GLN A 273 -89.69 -53.81 -11.74
CA GLN A 273 -91.07 -53.37 -11.51
C GLN A 273 -92.06 -54.01 -12.51
N ILE A 274 -91.69 -54.12 -13.79
CA ILE A 274 -92.48 -54.82 -14.81
C ILE A 274 -92.59 -56.32 -14.48
N ILE A 275 -91.49 -56.97 -14.08
CA ILE A 275 -91.47 -58.39 -13.67
C ILE A 275 -92.36 -58.60 -12.43
N SER A 276 -92.26 -57.77 -11.40
CA SER A 276 -93.15 -57.85 -10.22
C SER A 276 -94.62 -57.71 -10.61
N LYS A 277 -94.95 -56.75 -11.48
CA LYS A 277 -96.33 -56.57 -11.96
C LYS A 277 -96.83 -57.80 -12.74
N GLN A 278 -96.05 -58.26 -13.72
CA GLN A 278 -96.39 -59.46 -14.51
C GLN A 278 -96.57 -60.69 -13.62
N ASN A 279 -95.76 -60.84 -12.57
CA ASN A 279 -95.86 -61.97 -11.64
C ASN A 279 -97.13 -61.88 -10.75
N CYS A 280 -97.53 -60.68 -10.34
CA CYS A 280 -98.83 -60.46 -9.68
C CYS A 280 -100.01 -60.79 -10.62
N ASP A 281 -99.98 -60.29 -11.86
CA ASP A 281 -101.02 -60.56 -12.87
C ASP A 281 -101.14 -62.09 -13.16
N LEU A 282 -100.01 -62.82 -13.12
CA LEU A 282 -99.93 -64.28 -13.31
C LEU A 282 -100.50 -65.04 -12.09
N ILE A 283 -100.24 -64.59 -10.86
CA ILE A 283 -100.84 -65.15 -9.65
C ILE A 283 -102.36 -64.95 -9.66
N GLU A 284 -102.84 -63.75 -9.97
CA GLU A 284 -104.29 -63.45 -10.01
C GLU A 284 -105.00 -64.29 -11.09
N MET A 285 -104.36 -64.53 -12.25
CA MET A 285 -104.86 -65.44 -13.28
C MET A 285 -104.86 -66.91 -12.82
N LYS A 286 -103.85 -67.35 -12.06
CA LYS A 286 -103.79 -68.70 -11.49
C LYS A 286 -104.93 -68.93 -10.48
N GLU A 287 -105.25 -67.95 -9.66
CA GLU A 287 -106.38 -68.00 -8.71
C GLU A 287 -107.74 -68.03 -9.44
N LYS A 288 -107.92 -67.17 -10.45
CA LYS A 288 -109.11 -67.19 -11.33
C LYS A 288 -109.29 -68.52 -12.06
N LEU A 289 -108.19 -69.17 -12.47
CA LEU A 289 -108.21 -70.49 -13.10
C LEU A 289 -108.59 -71.58 -12.08
N LEU A 290 -107.98 -71.60 -10.90
CA LEU A 290 -108.32 -72.55 -9.83
C LEU A 290 -109.79 -72.46 -9.41
N CYS A 291 -110.33 -71.24 -9.30
CA CYS A 291 -111.75 -71.02 -9.02
C CYS A 291 -112.65 -71.62 -10.11
N ARG A 292 -112.32 -71.43 -11.40
CA ARG A 292 -113.04 -72.05 -12.53
C ARG A 292 -112.98 -73.58 -12.49
N THR A 293 -111.82 -74.17 -12.21
CA THR A 293 -111.66 -75.63 -12.12
C THR A 293 -112.47 -76.22 -10.97
N ALA A 294 -112.51 -75.55 -9.81
CA ALA A 294 -113.33 -75.98 -8.68
C ALA A 294 -114.84 -75.94 -8.99
N ILE A 295 -115.30 -74.91 -9.70
CA ILE A 295 -116.70 -74.80 -10.15
C ILE A 295 -117.06 -75.92 -11.14
N ALA A 296 -116.16 -76.24 -12.09
CA ALA A 296 -116.37 -77.31 -13.06
C ALA A 296 -116.51 -78.69 -12.40
N LEU A 297 -115.61 -79.03 -11.47
CA LEU A 297 -115.63 -80.32 -10.76
C LEU A 297 -116.90 -80.52 -9.91
N GLU A 298 -117.45 -79.46 -9.31
CA GLU A 298 -118.71 -79.58 -8.57
C GLU A 298 -119.93 -79.67 -9.51
N GLN A 299 -119.86 -79.08 -10.71
CA GLN A 299 -120.87 -79.28 -11.76
C GLN A 299 -120.87 -80.72 -12.29
N GLU A 300 -119.70 -81.34 -12.48
CA GLU A 300 -119.60 -82.76 -12.88
C GLU A 300 -120.25 -83.70 -11.85
N LYS A 301 -119.99 -83.50 -10.54
CA LYS A 301 -120.66 -84.29 -9.47
C LYS A 301 -122.19 -84.19 -9.53
N VAL A 302 -122.74 -83.00 -9.76
CA VAL A 302 -124.18 -82.79 -9.84
C VAL A 302 -124.77 -83.53 -11.05
N ILE A 303 -124.10 -83.48 -12.20
CA ILE A 303 -124.50 -84.20 -13.41
C ILE A 303 -124.44 -85.72 -13.19
N GLU A 304 -123.38 -86.26 -12.59
CA GLU A 304 -123.25 -87.70 -12.34
C GLU A 304 -124.35 -88.21 -11.36
N LYS A 305 -124.68 -87.40 -10.34
CA LYS A 305 -125.73 -87.72 -9.37
C LYS A 305 -127.11 -87.85 -10.03
N TYR A 306 -127.52 -86.86 -10.83
CA TYR A 306 -128.78 -86.93 -11.58
C TYR A 306 -128.77 -88.03 -12.67
N THR A 307 -127.61 -88.33 -13.27
CA THR A 307 -127.49 -89.42 -14.24
C THR A 307 -127.77 -90.79 -13.61
N LYS A 308 -127.26 -91.03 -12.40
CA LYS A 308 -127.56 -92.26 -11.63
C LYS A 308 -129.03 -92.35 -11.21
N GLU A 309 -129.64 -91.24 -10.80
CA GLU A 309 -131.05 -91.15 -10.41
C GLU A 309 -131.98 -91.44 -11.62
N MET A 310 -131.64 -90.90 -12.80
CA MET A 310 -132.39 -91.14 -14.05
C MET A 310 -132.31 -92.59 -14.54
N GLU A 311 -131.19 -93.31 -14.34
CA GLU A 311 -131.10 -94.73 -14.72
C GLU A 311 -131.84 -95.66 -13.72
N GLY A 312 -131.94 -95.25 -12.45
CA GLY A 312 -132.86 -95.85 -11.47
C GLY A 312 -134.32 -95.78 -11.93
N LEU A 313 -134.81 -94.57 -12.23
CA LEU A 313 -136.18 -94.37 -12.72
C LEU A 313 -136.45 -95.14 -14.04
N LYS A 314 -135.47 -95.19 -14.96
CA LYS A 314 -135.59 -96.01 -16.19
C LYS A 314 -135.71 -97.51 -15.94
N THR A 315 -135.10 -98.05 -14.88
CA THR A 315 -135.18 -99.49 -14.59
C THR A 315 -136.49 -99.86 -13.91
N GLU A 316 -137.01 -98.97 -13.06
CA GLU A 316 -138.36 -99.09 -12.46
C GLU A 316 -139.49 -98.96 -13.51
N ILE A 317 -139.37 -98.01 -14.44
CA ILE A 317 -140.28 -97.88 -15.62
C ILE A 317 -140.23 -99.14 -16.50
N ARG A 318 -139.07 -99.82 -16.60
CA ARG A 318 -138.94 -101.07 -17.38
C ARG A 318 -139.68 -102.23 -16.71
N SER A 319 -139.61 -102.32 -15.38
CA SER A 319 -140.30 -103.32 -14.58
C SER A 319 -141.82 -103.16 -14.62
N THR A 320 -142.31 -101.93 -14.43
CA THR A 320 -143.76 -101.64 -14.46
C THR A 320 -144.38 -101.89 -15.84
N ASN A 321 -143.69 -101.54 -16.94
CA ASN A 321 -144.16 -101.89 -18.29
C ASN A 321 -144.20 -103.42 -18.53
N GLN A 322 -143.22 -104.20 -18.05
CA GLN A 322 -143.25 -105.66 -18.21
C GLN A 322 -144.40 -106.34 -17.44
N ASN A 323 -144.85 -105.77 -16.32
CA ASN A 323 -146.06 -106.24 -15.64
C ASN A 323 -147.35 -105.75 -16.34
N MET A 324 -147.35 -104.53 -16.89
CA MET A 324 -148.47 -104.01 -17.68
C MET A 324 -148.75 -104.88 -18.92
N GLU A 325 -147.71 -105.32 -19.63
CA GLU A 325 -147.87 -106.15 -20.84
C GLU A 325 -148.41 -107.55 -20.55
N LYS A 326 -148.12 -108.12 -19.37
CA LYS A 326 -148.74 -109.38 -18.92
C LYS A 326 -150.24 -109.23 -18.70
N LEU A 327 -150.67 -108.17 -17.99
CA LEU A 327 -152.10 -107.90 -17.81
C LEU A 327 -152.81 -107.60 -19.13
N LYS A 328 -152.15 -106.95 -20.10
CA LYS A 328 -152.72 -106.75 -21.44
C LYS A 328 -152.93 -108.07 -22.18
N GLU A 329 -151.97 -108.99 -22.16
CA GLU A 329 -152.10 -110.27 -22.88
C GLU A 329 -153.15 -111.18 -22.21
N GLU A 330 -153.25 -111.18 -20.87
CA GLU A 330 -154.34 -111.84 -20.14
C GLU A 330 -155.72 -111.22 -20.49
N LEU A 331 -155.82 -109.90 -20.56
CA LEU A 331 -157.04 -109.19 -20.97
C LEU A 331 -157.41 -109.48 -22.42
N LYS A 332 -156.42 -109.57 -23.33
CA LYS A 332 -156.60 -109.93 -24.74
C LYS A 332 -157.12 -111.37 -24.89
N VAL A 333 -156.57 -112.34 -24.14
CA VAL A 333 -157.07 -113.73 -24.13
C VAL A 333 -158.51 -113.84 -23.60
N ILE A 334 -158.95 -112.90 -22.76
CA ILE A 334 -160.36 -112.78 -22.34
C ILE A 334 -161.21 -112.09 -23.44
N MET A 335 -160.68 -111.05 -24.09
CA MET A 335 -161.37 -110.31 -25.16
C MET A 335 -161.60 -111.15 -26.42
N GLU A 336 -160.62 -111.98 -26.82
CA GLU A 336 -160.76 -112.92 -27.94
C GLU A 336 -161.84 -113.98 -27.67
N LYS A 337 -161.97 -114.46 -26.42
CA LYS A 337 -163.06 -115.36 -26.01
C LYS A 337 -164.43 -114.67 -26.02
N TYR A 338 -164.48 -113.38 -25.67
CA TYR A 338 -165.71 -112.59 -25.76
C TYR A 338 -166.13 -112.42 -27.24
N GLN A 339 -165.23 -111.96 -28.10
CA GLN A 339 -165.51 -111.74 -29.53
C GLN A 339 -165.86 -113.03 -30.28
N ALA A 340 -165.25 -114.17 -29.93
CA ALA A 340 -165.62 -115.45 -30.54
C ALA A 340 -167.06 -115.88 -30.17
N ASN A 341 -167.49 -115.68 -28.91
CA ASN A 341 -168.88 -115.91 -28.50
C ASN A 341 -169.84 -114.91 -29.16
N GLU A 342 -169.44 -113.64 -29.31
CA GLU A 342 -170.20 -112.62 -30.01
C GLU A 342 -170.42 -113.00 -31.50
N GLN A 343 -169.39 -113.51 -32.18
CA GLN A 343 -169.53 -113.98 -33.56
C GLN A 343 -170.37 -115.26 -33.66
N ILE A 344 -170.26 -116.21 -32.71
CA ILE A 344 -171.14 -117.39 -32.66
C ILE A 344 -172.61 -117.00 -32.48
N LEU A 345 -172.89 -115.96 -31.67
CA LEU A 345 -174.23 -115.39 -31.57
C LEU A 345 -174.67 -114.72 -32.88
N LYS A 346 -173.78 -113.94 -33.52
CA LYS A 346 -174.06 -113.20 -34.75
C LYS A 346 -174.35 -114.10 -35.95
N ASP A 347 -173.61 -115.18 -36.12
CA ASP A 347 -173.85 -116.18 -37.17
C ASP A 347 -175.18 -116.93 -36.92
N ARG A 348 -175.58 -117.11 -35.66
CA ARG A 348 -176.91 -117.66 -35.31
C ARG A 348 -178.02 -116.65 -35.59
N GLU A 349 -177.80 -115.37 -35.29
CA GLU A 349 -178.71 -114.27 -35.59
C GLU A 349 -178.96 -114.15 -37.10
N ASP A 350 -177.92 -114.21 -37.92
CA ASP A 350 -178.04 -114.12 -39.39
C ASP A 350 -178.52 -115.44 -40.03
N THR A 351 -178.24 -116.60 -39.41
CA THR A 351 -178.94 -117.86 -39.73
C THR A 351 -180.45 -117.72 -39.49
N ILE A 352 -180.86 -117.09 -38.38
CA ILE A 352 -182.27 -116.82 -38.06
C ILE A 352 -182.86 -115.80 -39.04
N LYS A 353 -182.15 -114.73 -39.44
CA LYS A 353 -182.65 -113.77 -40.44
C LYS A 353 -182.81 -114.41 -41.83
N ASN A 354 -181.87 -115.21 -42.29
CA ASN A 354 -182.01 -115.86 -43.61
C ASN A 354 -183.12 -116.93 -43.57
N ASN A 355 -183.27 -117.65 -42.46
CA ASN A 355 -184.43 -118.52 -42.23
C ASN A 355 -185.77 -117.75 -42.16
N ASN A 356 -185.78 -116.45 -41.81
CA ASN A 356 -186.97 -115.59 -41.98
C ASN A 356 -187.18 -115.15 -43.44
N MET A 357 -186.12 -115.02 -44.25
CA MET A 357 -186.26 -114.74 -45.69
C MET A 357 -186.74 -115.98 -46.46
N VAL A 358 -186.35 -117.19 -46.02
CA VAL A 358 -186.96 -118.47 -46.42
C VAL A 358 -188.47 -118.45 -46.17
N ILE A 359 -188.94 -117.96 -45.01
CA ILE A 359 -190.38 -117.87 -44.68
C ILE A 359 -191.14 -116.92 -45.62
N GLN A 360 -190.57 -115.77 -46.01
CA GLN A 360 -191.27 -114.85 -46.93
C GLN A 360 -191.29 -115.32 -48.39
N TRP A 361 -190.31 -116.11 -48.87
CA TRP A 361 -190.31 -116.58 -50.27
C TRP A 361 -191.06 -117.90 -50.48
N LEU A 362 -191.04 -118.82 -49.50
CA LEU A 362 -191.89 -120.02 -49.50
C LEU A 362 -193.39 -119.68 -49.52
N HIS A 363 -193.77 -118.46 -49.12
CA HIS A 363 -195.14 -117.95 -49.27
C HIS A 363 -195.55 -117.56 -50.70
N LYS A 364 -194.72 -117.81 -51.74
CA LYS A 364 -195.13 -117.60 -53.15
C LYS A 364 -194.63 -118.62 -54.18
N LYS A 365 -193.55 -119.36 -53.89
CA LYS A 365 -193.11 -120.53 -54.68
C LYS A 365 -192.01 -121.28 -53.89
N MET A 366 -192.00 -122.60 -53.73
CA MET A 366 -192.88 -123.69 -54.19
C MET A 366 -193.29 -124.57 -52.99
N GLU A 367 -193.96 -125.70 -53.23
CA GLU A 367 -193.99 -126.82 -52.29
C GLU A 367 -192.57 -127.24 -51.82
N ASP A 368 -192.52 -127.88 -50.63
CA ASP A 368 -191.45 -128.78 -50.15
C ASP A 368 -190.04 -128.21 -49.83
N ASN A 369 -189.34 -128.62 -48.76
CA ASN A 369 -189.80 -129.41 -47.60
C ASN A 369 -188.92 -129.26 -46.33
N CYS A 370 -189.59 -129.46 -45.18
CA CYS A 370 -189.14 -130.14 -43.95
C CYS A 370 -187.82 -129.79 -43.19
N ALA A 371 -188.04 -129.17 -42.02
CA ALA A 371 -187.57 -129.58 -40.68
C ALA A 371 -186.10 -129.42 -40.18
N PRO A 372 -185.92 -129.15 -38.85
CA PRO A 372 -184.66 -129.19 -38.09
C PRO A 372 -184.59 -130.51 -37.26
N PRO A 373 -184.00 -130.65 -36.04
CA PRO A 373 -183.05 -129.81 -35.25
C PRO A 373 -181.88 -130.60 -34.58
N GLU A 374 -181.21 -129.95 -33.61
CA GLU A 374 -180.49 -130.53 -32.44
C GLU A 374 -179.21 -131.39 -32.64
N GLY A 375 -178.34 -131.44 -31.60
CA GLY A 375 -177.21 -132.40 -31.57
C GLY A 375 -175.95 -132.10 -30.71
N MET A 376 -176.05 -132.25 -29.38
CA MET A 376 -175.09 -132.97 -28.49
C MET A 376 -173.53 -132.87 -28.57
N GLN A 377 -172.92 -132.55 -27.41
CA GLN A 377 -171.94 -133.36 -26.61
C GLN A 377 -170.40 -133.52 -26.87
N GLN A 378 -169.67 -133.63 -25.74
CA GLN A 378 -168.51 -134.51 -25.36
C GLN A 378 -167.01 -134.23 -25.71
N LYS A 379 -166.22 -134.01 -24.63
CA LYS A 379 -164.96 -134.71 -24.15
C LYS A 379 -163.59 -134.71 -24.90
N TYR A 380 -162.56 -135.00 -24.08
CA TYR A 380 -161.30 -135.78 -24.30
C TYR A 380 -159.92 -135.06 -24.14
N LYS A 381 -158.78 -135.71 -24.49
CA LYS A 381 -157.60 -135.88 -23.57
C LYS A 381 -156.20 -135.93 -24.25
N HIS A 382 -155.13 -135.52 -23.51
CA HIS A 382 -153.68 -135.88 -23.65
C HIS A 382 -152.81 -135.34 -24.84
N GLY A 383 -151.45 -135.32 -24.72
CA GLY A 383 -150.61 -135.53 -25.93
C GLY A 383 -149.05 -135.45 -26.05
N ILE A 384 -148.24 -134.74 -25.24
CA ILE A 384 -146.72 -134.82 -25.18
C ILE A 384 -145.84 -134.43 -26.45
N HIS A 385 -144.58 -133.97 -26.20
CA HIS A 385 -143.34 -133.91 -27.06
C HIS A 385 -143.02 -132.62 -27.88
N THR A 386 -141.77 -132.20 -28.22
CA THR A 386 -140.38 -132.31 -27.63
C THR A 386 -139.36 -131.33 -28.31
N ALA A 387 -138.39 -130.78 -27.53
CA ALA A 387 -137.06 -130.21 -27.95
C ALA A 387 -137.07 -128.94 -28.87
N THR A 388 -135.98 -128.23 -29.22
CA THR A 388 -134.47 -128.28 -29.07
C THR A 388 -133.93 -126.84 -28.69
N SER A 389 -132.66 -126.36 -28.74
CA SER A 389 -131.28 -126.79 -29.07
C SER A 389 -130.19 -125.84 -28.46
N SER A 390 -128.89 -126.17 -28.65
CA SER A 390 -127.65 -125.32 -28.70
C SER A 390 -127.16 -124.38 -27.54
N THR A 391 -125.83 -124.26 -27.41
CA THR A 391 -124.94 -123.74 -26.31
C THR A 391 -124.07 -122.52 -26.78
N PRO A 392 -122.99 -121.94 -26.12
CA PRO A 392 -122.12 -122.27 -24.93
C PRO A 392 -121.97 -121.15 -23.84
N TYR A 393 -121.57 -121.33 -22.56
CA TYR A 393 -120.34 -121.83 -21.83
C TYR A 393 -119.13 -120.86 -21.66
N PHE A 394 -118.72 -120.50 -20.42
CA PHE A 394 -117.50 -121.01 -19.70
C PHE A 394 -117.29 -120.43 -18.24
N LEU A 395 -116.08 -120.59 -17.64
CA LEU A 395 -115.75 -120.60 -16.18
C LEU A 395 -114.34 -119.95 -15.86
N PRO A 396 -113.83 -119.87 -14.59
CA PRO A 396 -112.84 -118.86 -14.14
C PRO A 396 -111.42 -119.36 -13.76
N ARG A 397 -110.58 -118.45 -13.19
CA ARG A 397 -109.53 -118.61 -12.12
C ARG A 397 -108.06 -118.24 -12.50
N SER A 398 -107.34 -117.63 -11.54
CA SER A 398 -105.86 -117.68 -11.30
C SER A 398 -104.86 -116.73 -12.01
N SER A 399 -104.25 -115.85 -11.20
CA SER A 399 -102.80 -115.54 -11.04
C SER A 399 -101.88 -114.98 -12.16
N GLN A 400 -100.94 -114.13 -11.68
CA GLN A 400 -99.58 -113.79 -12.18
C GLN A 400 -99.34 -112.80 -13.37
N ASN A 401 -98.68 -111.69 -12.98
CA ASN A 401 -97.50 -111.03 -13.58
C ASN A 401 -97.54 -110.22 -14.90
N ASN A 402 -96.80 -109.10 -14.82
CA ASN A 402 -95.91 -108.44 -15.81
C ASN A 402 -96.41 -107.33 -16.78
N VAL A 403 -95.92 -106.11 -16.48
CA VAL A 403 -95.07 -105.23 -17.34
C VAL A 403 -95.69 -104.53 -18.58
N SER A 404 -95.10 -103.36 -18.91
CA SER A 404 -95.23 -102.56 -20.16
C SER A 404 -96.53 -101.74 -20.34
N GLU A 405 -96.50 -100.52 -20.92
CA GLU A 405 -95.37 -99.61 -21.27
C GLU A 405 -95.85 -98.15 -21.49
N MET A 406 -95.02 -97.34 -22.17
CA MET A 406 -95.22 -95.92 -22.59
C MET A 406 -94.98 -94.89 -21.46
N SER A 407 -93.88 -94.13 -21.39
CA SER A 407 -93.16 -93.25 -22.36
C SER A 407 -93.74 -91.81 -22.41
N ASP A 408 -92.98 -90.74 -22.68
CA ASP A 408 -91.65 -90.64 -23.31
C ASP A 408 -90.88 -89.33 -22.97
N MET A 409 -89.52 -89.34 -23.11
CA MET A 409 -88.59 -88.23 -23.54
C MET A 409 -88.55 -86.83 -22.82
N SER A 410 -87.47 -86.01 -22.84
CA SER A 410 -86.02 -86.21 -23.20
C SER A 410 -85.06 -85.03 -22.87
N ILE A 411 -83.75 -85.34 -22.72
CA ILE A 411 -82.50 -84.65 -23.20
C ILE A 411 -82.08 -83.21 -22.71
N ASN A 412 -81.16 -83.17 -21.72
CA ASN A 412 -79.69 -82.90 -21.74
C ASN A 412 -78.95 -81.73 -22.49
N PHE A 413 -77.80 -81.35 -21.86
CA PHE A 413 -76.53 -80.72 -22.37
C PHE A 413 -76.52 -79.19 -22.72
N TYR A 414 -75.40 -78.43 -22.70
CA TYR A 414 -73.94 -78.72 -22.55
C TYR A 414 -73.07 -77.53 -22.01
N ALA A 415 -72.04 -77.83 -21.20
CA ALA A 415 -70.74 -77.09 -21.02
C ALA A 415 -70.75 -75.62 -20.48
N ASN A 416 -69.63 -75.00 -20.04
CA ASN A 416 -68.21 -75.40 -20.00
C ASN A 416 -67.41 -74.73 -18.84
N SER A 417 -66.24 -75.31 -18.47
CA SER A 417 -65.07 -74.75 -17.72
C SER A 417 -65.28 -73.99 -16.39
N LYS A 418 -64.56 -74.22 -15.28
CA LYS A 418 -63.08 -74.26 -15.04
C LYS A 418 -62.39 -72.89 -15.21
N SER A 419 -61.46 -72.45 -14.34
CA SER A 419 -60.91 -73.03 -13.09
C SER A 419 -59.89 -72.06 -12.44
N ASN A 420 -59.49 -72.35 -11.19
CA ASN A 420 -58.18 -71.96 -10.59
C ASN A 420 -57.94 -70.46 -10.31
N ILE A 421 -56.92 -70.04 -9.56
CA ILE A 421 -56.28 -70.49 -8.29
C ILE A 421 -55.44 -69.27 -7.84
N GLU A 422 -55.25 -69.06 -6.55
CA GLU A 422 -54.07 -68.32 -6.07
C GLU A 422 -53.59 -68.92 -4.74
N ASP A 423 -52.29 -69.15 -4.62
CA ASP A 423 -51.67 -69.83 -3.49
C ASP A 423 -50.19 -69.42 -3.35
N SER A 424 -49.79 -69.15 -2.10
CA SER A 424 -48.43 -69.24 -1.56
C SER A 424 -47.32 -68.22 -1.91
N SER A 425 -46.48 -68.03 -0.88
CA SER A 425 -45.01 -67.76 -0.88
C SER A 425 -44.45 -66.32 -0.91
N GLY A 426 -43.44 -66.12 -0.05
CA GLY A 426 -42.45 -65.03 -0.08
C GLY A 426 -41.20 -65.44 -0.91
N PRO A 427 -39.93 -65.18 -0.48
CA PRO A 427 -39.41 -64.94 0.88
C PRO A 427 -38.90 -63.47 1.03
N GLU A 428 -37.82 -63.01 1.68
CA GLU A 428 -36.66 -63.60 2.39
C GLU A 428 -36.05 -62.60 3.42
N MET A 429 -34.74 -62.66 3.70
CA MET A 429 -33.99 -61.96 4.76
C MET A 429 -32.53 -61.71 4.32
N GLN A 430 -31.78 -60.80 4.97
CA GLN A 430 -30.60 -61.15 5.80
C GLN A 430 -29.91 -59.93 6.48
N ASP A 431 -29.00 -60.23 7.41
CA ASP A 431 -28.43 -59.35 8.47
C ASP A 431 -26.94 -58.99 8.30
N LYS A 432 -26.40 -58.22 9.29
CA LYS A 432 -24.98 -58.08 9.75
C LYS A 432 -24.16 -56.90 9.17
N ASP A 433 -23.11 -56.34 9.82
CA ASP A 433 -22.40 -56.70 11.08
C ASP A 433 -21.75 -55.50 11.85
N THR A 434 -21.27 -55.80 13.06
CA THR A 434 -20.61 -55.12 14.23
C THR A 434 -19.57 -53.93 14.19
N LYS A 435 -19.49 -53.21 15.36
CA LYS A 435 -18.29 -52.80 16.21
C LYS A 435 -17.81 -51.31 16.41
N LYS A 436 -17.91 -50.85 17.68
CA LYS A 436 -16.88 -50.30 18.66
C LYS A 436 -15.96 -49.05 18.43
N GLY A 437 -15.81 -48.23 19.51
CA GLY A 437 -14.62 -47.38 19.89
C GLY A 437 -14.95 -45.88 20.15
N LEU A 438 -14.77 -45.23 21.33
CA LEU A 438 -13.58 -44.89 22.18
C LEU A 438 -12.55 -43.94 21.51
N ASP A 439 -11.86 -42.97 22.14
CA ASP A 439 -11.97 -42.14 23.38
C ASP A 439 -10.84 -41.07 23.29
N PRO A 440 -11.06 -39.75 23.45
CA PRO A 440 -10.03 -38.72 23.21
C PRO A 440 -8.96 -38.60 24.32
N ARG A 441 -8.09 -39.61 24.46
CA ARG A 441 -6.98 -39.65 25.45
C ARG A 441 -5.57 -39.88 24.87
N TYR A 442 -5.34 -39.47 23.62
CA TYR A 442 -4.03 -39.45 22.97
C TYR A 442 -3.84 -38.09 22.27
N LEU A 443 -2.81 -37.25 22.52
CA LEU A 443 -1.63 -37.35 23.41
C LEU A 443 -1.33 -36.02 24.15
N ARG A 444 -0.48 -36.10 25.19
CA ARG A 444 0.27 -35.03 25.90
C ARG A 444 1.80 -35.31 25.72
N PRO A 445 2.79 -34.46 26.10
CA PRO A 445 2.78 -33.35 27.08
C PRO A 445 3.54 -32.06 26.67
N ALA A 446 3.88 -31.21 27.66
CA ALA A 446 4.64 -29.93 27.58
C ALA A 446 6.13 -30.14 28.04
N PRO A 447 6.96 -29.20 28.60
CA PRO A 447 6.67 -27.90 29.29
C PRO A 447 7.74 -26.75 29.09
N GLU A 448 7.82 -25.80 30.06
CA GLU A 448 8.80 -24.69 30.28
C GLU A 448 8.86 -23.52 29.22
N ASP A 449 9.25 -22.26 29.53
CA ASP A 449 9.65 -21.63 30.81
C ASP A 449 9.42 -20.08 30.97
N HIS A 450 9.60 -19.62 32.22
CA HIS A 450 9.69 -18.31 32.89
C HIS A 450 9.88 -16.92 32.19
N SER A 451 9.14 -15.96 32.79
CA SER A 451 9.49 -14.54 33.11
C SER A 451 9.58 -13.49 31.97
N ASN A 452 9.07 -12.23 32.05
CA ASN A 452 8.60 -11.28 33.10
C ASN A 452 9.64 -10.28 33.68
N LYS A 453 9.69 -9.05 33.13
CA LYS A 453 9.45 -7.77 33.88
C LYS A 453 9.58 -6.48 33.04
N ASN A 454 8.72 -5.50 33.32
CA ASN A 454 8.86 -4.08 32.92
C ASN A 454 9.38 -3.24 34.10
N VAL A 455 10.31 -2.29 33.89
CA VAL A 455 10.40 -0.99 34.60
C VAL A 455 11.20 0.03 33.76
N PRO A 456 10.68 1.25 33.54
CA PRO A 456 11.49 2.46 33.39
C PRO A 456 11.27 3.44 34.57
N LYS A 457 12.29 4.24 34.92
CA LYS A 457 12.16 5.40 35.83
C LYS A 457 13.13 6.53 35.46
N ASP A 458 12.59 7.73 35.33
CA ASP A 458 13.34 8.99 35.32
C ASP A 458 13.86 9.37 36.70
N LEU A 459 14.89 10.25 36.73
CA LEU A 459 14.96 11.42 37.62
C LEU A 459 16.04 12.41 37.15
N LYS A 460 15.90 13.70 37.50
CA LYS A 460 16.76 14.81 37.06
C LYS A 460 17.22 15.67 38.25
N HIS A 461 18.23 16.53 37.98
CA HIS A 461 18.72 17.65 38.81
C HIS A 461 19.57 17.26 40.05
N LYS A 462 20.47 18.10 40.58
CA LYS A 462 20.64 19.58 40.44
C LYS A 462 22.13 20.03 40.62
N THR A 463 22.42 21.28 40.20
CA THR A 463 23.43 22.29 40.65
C THR A 463 24.40 21.99 41.83
N SER A 464 25.62 22.57 41.96
CA SER A 464 26.40 23.53 41.12
C SER A 464 27.81 23.82 41.72
N GLU A 465 28.65 24.52 40.93
CA GLU A 465 29.69 25.49 41.35
C GLU A 465 31.09 25.05 41.88
N LEU A 466 31.99 26.06 41.87
CA LEU A 466 33.38 26.16 42.38
C LEU A 466 34.53 25.43 41.64
N ALA A 467 35.31 26.24 40.92
CA ALA A 467 36.76 26.08 40.69
C ALA A 467 37.53 26.75 41.89
N PRO A 468 38.88 26.67 42.07
CA PRO A 468 39.89 26.62 41.01
C PRO A 468 41.16 25.76 41.24
N ASN A 469 41.97 25.76 40.17
CA ASN A 469 43.43 25.65 40.08
C ASN A 469 44.21 24.34 40.34
N ASP A 470 45.13 24.19 39.40
CA ASP A 470 46.49 23.66 39.46
C ASP A 470 46.79 22.17 39.23
N GLY A 471 47.91 21.99 38.53
CA GLY A 471 48.03 20.91 37.55
C GLY A 471 48.76 19.66 38.03
N ASN A 472 48.72 18.62 37.19
CA ASN A 472 49.89 17.79 36.92
C ASN A 472 49.74 17.00 35.60
N LYS A 473 50.82 16.99 34.81
CA LYS A 473 51.27 15.89 33.94
C LYS A 473 50.22 15.24 33.02
N GLY A 474 50.14 15.74 31.79
CA GLY A 474 49.57 14.98 30.68
C GLY A 474 50.33 13.67 30.44
N LYS A 475 49.63 12.66 29.91
CA LYS A 475 50.23 11.37 29.48
C LYS A 475 50.23 11.31 27.95
N GLU A 476 51.40 11.02 27.39
CA GLU A 476 51.61 10.87 25.96
C GLU A 476 50.79 9.69 25.43
N ASN A 477 49.91 9.95 24.47
CA ASN A 477 49.15 8.90 23.80
C ASN A 477 49.84 8.52 22.48
N LYS A 478 50.16 7.23 22.32
CA LYS A 478 51.13 6.77 21.33
C LYS A 478 50.61 6.94 19.90
N THR A 479 51.46 7.47 19.02
CA THR A 479 51.21 7.54 17.57
C THR A 479 51.08 6.15 16.97
N VAL A 480 49.87 5.79 16.54
CA VAL A 480 49.63 4.59 15.72
C VAL A 480 49.94 4.93 14.26
N THR A 481 51.12 4.55 13.78
CA THR A 481 51.50 4.67 12.37
C THR A 481 50.74 3.67 11.51
N LEU A 482 49.65 4.12 10.88
CA LEU A 482 49.00 3.39 9.78
C LEU A 482 49.85 3.48 8.50
N PRO A 483 49.86 2.44 7.65
CA PRO A 483 50.70 2.40 6.46
C PRO A 483 50.24 3.41 5.39
N LYS A 484 51.20 4.07 4.73
CA LYS A 484 50.92 4.96 3.60
C LYS A 484 50.48 4.15 2.37
N VAL A 485 49.30 4.43 1.84
CA VAL A 485 48.86 3.94 0.53
C VAL A 485 49.39 4.90 -0.54
N ASP A 486 50.28 4.42 -1.40
CA ASP A 486 50.95 5.23 -2.43
C ASP A 486 50.08 5.33 -3.71
N TYR A 487 49.23 6.36 -3.78
CA TYR A 487 48.34 6.62 -4.91
C TYR A 487 49.10 7.16 -6.13
N ARG A 488 49.84 6.28 -6.82
CA ARG A 488 50.42 6.59 -8.14
C ARG A 488 49.33 6.76 -9.20
N GLU A 489 48.97 8.01 -9.47
CA GLU A 489 48.16 8.38 -10.63
C GLU A 489 48.82 7.92 -11.95
N LYS A 490 48.21 6.94 -12.62
CA LYS A 490 48.59 6.58 -14.00
C LYS A 490 48.04 7.62 -14.97
N LYS A 491 48.83 8.66 -15.26
CA LYS A 491 48.55 9.61 -16.35
C LYS A 491 48.55 8.89 -17.70
N SER A 492 47.39 8.43 -18.15
CA SER A 492 47.20 7.83 -19.47
C SER A 492 46.95 8.93 -20.51
N SER A 493 47.99 9.31 -21.23
CA SER A 493 47.90 10.26 -22.35
C SER A 493 47.28 9.58 -23.57
N ARG A 494 45.97 9.77 -23.79
CA ARG A 494 45.30 9.36 -25.03
C ARG A 494 44.55 10.55 -25.64
N ALA A 495 45.13 11.14 -26.67
CA ALA A 495 44.48 12.20 -27.43
C ALA A 495 43.23 11.67 -28.13
N SER A 496 42.10 12.36 -27.99
CA SER A 496 40.85 12.07 -28.70
C SER A 496 40.52 13.23 -29.62
N THR A 497 40.63 13.00 -30.94
CA THR A 497 40.38 13.99 -31.98
C THR A 497 38.90 14.08 -32.32
N TYR A 498 38.16 14.94 -31.62
CA TYR A 498 36.81 15.29 -32.04
C TYR A 498 36.83 16.20 -33.28
N LYS A 499 36.27 15.69 -34.37
CA LYS A 499 36.02 16.47 -35.59
C LYS A 499 34.79 17.36 -35.39
N THR A 500 34.92 18.66 -35.62
CA THR A 500 33.76 19.54 -35.82
C THR A 500 33.10 19.23 -37.17
N THR A 501 31.78 19.07 -37.16
CA THR A 501 30.96 18.99 -38.38
C THR A 501 30.06 20.22 -38.41
N PRO A 502 30.03 21.01 -39.51
CA PRO A 502 29.21 22.21 -39.57
C PRO A 502 27.74 21.85 -39.78
N VAL A 503 26.84 22.52 -39.05
CA VAL A 503 25.39 22.44 -39.28
C VAL A 503 25.01 23.50 -40.32
N SER A 504 24.32 23.08 -41.37
CA SER A 504 23.92 23.93 -42.48
C SER A 504 22.52 24.52 -42.30
N ALA A 505 22.45 25.85 -42.37
CA ALA A 505 21.42 26.67 -43.02
C ALA A 505 19.94 26.22 -43.09
N TYR A 506 19.08 27.13 -42.60
CA TYR A 506 17.89 27.69 -43.27
C TYR A 506 16.51 26.97 -43.30
N PHE A 507 15.50 27.86 -43.31
CA PHE A 507 14.06 27.72 -43.62
C PHE A 507 13.09 27.22 -42.53
N PRO A 508 11.83 27.75 -42.51
CA PRO A 508 11.34 28.96 -43.21
C PRO A 508 11.61 30.25 -42.43
#